data_AF-A0A7X2BKE8-F1
#
_entry.id   AF-A0A7X2BKE8-F1
#
_cell.length_a   1.000
_cell.length_b   1.000
_cell.length_c   1.000
_cell.angle_alpha   90.00
_cell.angle_beta   90.00
_cell.angle_gamma   90.00
#
_symmetry.space_group_name_H-M   'P 1'
#
loop_
_entity.id
_entity.type
_entity.pdbx_description
1 polymer ?
#
loop_
_entity_poly.entity_id
_entity_poly.type
_entity_poly.pdbx_seq_one_letter_code
_entity_poly.pdbx_strand_id
1 'polypeptide(L)'
;MQLNYMKSVWISEHSVDWKSTFSIEAQAIRDRLQDLSFFIDHVGSTSVSGLPAKPIIDILISLQDWGTSEGVVSNIRELGYQVREADLDTPRYFLVNYSSPDSVGYHIHICKPQSAWEQDMINFRDELRINDKLACDYAELKKKLAETHKDDVDSYALGKKEFIERALKKRASKFSINKLLTHQNVEFDKADSYGRSMMWLQLSLALTAAFSVYVDQGWVLLLIALMGFGFLAAWLVLSQSQQKHRAAGDQARRAVLFMSGLGKKPSLEEQQRILKKFTIPLSVTDWALEENRFASREFPGYKRLAEIIEESAFWTGDLHRGSAEFMGKILWGSLLCSFIVSVAAIVFAPQNNLIAFNRALIAVMLFFISSDMLGLYFSYKRSAASLEEIFHRVEISALRGYLDSDILLLASDFNAVIENSPSPLNFFLKARANKLSLRWEIYKEIKRAGDANEV
;
A
#
# COMPACT_ATOMS: atom_id res chain seq x y z
N MET A 1 -23.64 18.03 46.54
CA MET A 1 -23.54 19.14 45.57
C MET A 1 -23.62 18.54 44.17
N GLN A 2 -24.84 18.34 43.67
CA GLN A 2 -25.12 17.77 42.34
C GLN A 2 -25.42 18.93 41.39
N LEU A 3 -24.62 19.13 40.34
CA LEU A 3 -25.01 19.92 39.17
C LEU A 3 -24.00 19.74 38.00
N ASN A 4 -23.68 18.50 37.61
CA ASN A 4 -22.82 18.24 36.45
C ASN A 4 -23.58 17.63 35.27
N TYR A 5 -24.72 18.21 34.89
CA TYR A 5 -25.36 17.93 33.61
C TYR A 5 -25.32 19.18 32.75
N MET A 6 -24.62 19.11 31.63
CA MET A 6 -24.72 20.13 30.58
C MET A 6 -26.15 20.10 30.04
N LYS A 7 -26.96 21.10 30.41
CA LYS A 7 -28.41 21.12 30.12
C LYS A 7 -28.75 21.50 28.69
N SER A 8 -27.83 22.09 27.93
CA SER A 8 -28.09 22.52 26.55
C SER A 8 -26.94 22.25 25.58
N VAL A 9 -27.29 21.98 24.33
CA VAL A 9 -26.40 21.75 23.19
C VAL A 9 -26.21 23.08 22.46
N TRP A 10 -24.97 23.58 22.40
CA TRP A 10 -24.62 24.75 21.59
C TRP A 10 -23.31 24.53 20.85
N ILE A 11 -23.17 25.15 19.67
CA ILE A 11 -21.99 25.03 18.81
C ILE A 11 -21.28 26.38 18.76
N SER A 12 -19.98 26.35 19.06
CA SER A 12 -19.06 27.47 18.87
C SER A 12 -18.28 27.33 17.57
N GLU A 13 -17.86 28.46 17.01
CA GLU A 13 -16.79 28.46 16.00
C GLU A 13 -15.49 27.93 16.60
N HIS A 14 -14.61 27.40 15.75
CA HIS A 14 -13.38 26.77 16.22
C HIS A 14 -12.46 27.76 16.98
N SER A 15 -12.03 27.39 18.20
CA SER A 15 -11.03 28.16 18.95
C SER A 15 -9.62 27.61 18.76
N VAL A 16 -8.65 28.50 18.47
CA VAL A 16 -7.23 28.15 18.37
C VAL A 16 -6.63 27.66 19.70
N ASP A 17 -7.26 28.02 20.83
CA ASP A 17 -6.80 27.67 22.18
C ASP A 17 -7.16 26.24 22.60
N TRP A 18 -7.99 25.52 21.84
CA TRP A 18 -8.36 24.14 22.19
C TRP A 18 -7.16 23.21 22.21
N LYS A 19 -6.17 23.44 21.34
CA LYS A 19 -4.94 22.63 21.32
C LYS A 19 -4.08 22.85 22.58
N SER A 20 -3.94 24.10 23.03
CA SER A 20 -3.19 24.42 24.26
C SER A 20 -3.97 23.94 25.50
N THR A 21 -5.28 24.10 25.51
CA THR A 21 -6.18 23.59 26.58
C THR A 21 -6.07 22.07 26.72
N PHE A 22 -6.11 21.32 25.60
CA PHE A 22 -5.84 19.88 25.60
C PHE A 22 -4.45 19.56 26.15
N SER A 23 -3.42 20.31 25.73
CA SER A 23 -2.03 20.01 26.10
C SER A 23 -1.79 20.17 27.61
N ILE A 24 -2.39 21.20 28.22
CA ILE A 24 -2.34 21.42 29.68
C ILE A 24 -3.03 20.27 30.43
N GLU A 25 -4.24 19.92 30.01
CA GLU A 25 -5.00 18.84 30.67
C GLU A 25 -4.33 17.47 30.50
N ALA A 26 -3.84 17.18 29.29
CA ALA A 26 -3.10 15.96 29.01
C ALA A 26 -1.83 15.86 29.86
N GLN A 27 -1.16 16.98 30.16
CA GLN A 27 -0.02 16.97 31.06
C GLN A 27 -0.43 16.68 32.52
N ALA A 28 -1.50 17.28 33.02
CA ALA A 28 -2.01 16.99 34.36
C ALA A 28 -2.39 15.50 34.53
N ILE A 29 -2.99 14.91 33.50
CA ILE A 29 -3.29 13.46 33.47
C ILE A 29 -1.99 12.65 33.46
N ARG A 30 -0.98 13.03 32.67
CA ARG A 30 0.32 12.35 32.63
C ARG A 30 1.04 12.37 33.97
N ASP A 31 1.08 13.52 34.62
CA ASP A 31 1.72 13.67 35.93
C ASP A 31 1.04 12.79 36.98
N ARG A 32 -0.29 12.63 36.89
CA ARG A 32 -1.05 11.76 37.81
C ARG A 32 -0.88 10.26 37.52
N LEU A 33 -0.61 9.87 36.27
CA LEU A 33 -0.52 8.48 35.82
C LEU A 33 0.92 8.03 35.51
N GLN A 34 1.93 8.73 36.03
CA GLN A 34 3.35 8.61 35.67
C GLN A 34 3.93 7.18 35.65
N ASP A 35 3.41 6.27 36.48
CA ASP A 35 3.91 4.90 36.64
C ASP A 35 3.23 3.89 35.70
N LEU A 36 2.36 4.37 34.80
CA LEU A 36 1.56 3.54 33.91
C LEU A 36 1.92 3.76 32.44
N SER A 37 1.85 2.69 31.65
CA SER A 37 2.10 2.74 30.21
C SER A 37 0.79 2.95 29.45
N PHE A 38 0.63 4.14 28.87
CA PHE A 38 -0.57 4.51 28.11
C PHE A 38 -0.26 5.51 26.99
N PHE A 39 -1.19 5.61 26.03
CA PHE A 39 -1.21 6.65 25.01
C PHE A 39 -2.31 7.67 25.34
N ILE A 40 -2.09 8.93 24.97
CA ILE A 40 -3.08 10.00 25.14
C ILE A 40 -3.18 10.84 23.88
N ASP A 41 -4.40 10.95 23.35
CA ASP A 41 -4.71 11.57 22.07
C ASP A 41 -5.79 12.64 22.23
N HIS A 42 -5.62 13.77 21.52
CA HIS A 42 -6.70 14.73 21.31
C HIS A 42 -7.59 14.21 20.18
N VAL A 43 -8.86 13.95 20.49
CA VAL A 43 -9.86 13.44 19.56
C VAL A 43 -11.08 14.34 19.52
N GLY A 44 -12.14 13.89 18.83
CA GLY A 44 -13.37 14.67 18.70
C GLY A 44 -13.21 15.93 17.84
N SER A 45 -14.25 16.75 17.82
CA SER A 45 -14.30 17.90 16.90
C SER A 45 -13.32 19.02 17.25
N THR A 46 -13.00 19.20 18.53
CA THR A 46 -12.06 20.25 19.00
C THR A 46 -10.61 19.97 18.63
N SER A 47 -10.30 18.75 18.20
CA SER A 47 -8.98 18.35 17.68
C SER A 47 -8.79 18.64 16.19
N VAL A 48 -9.83 19.12 15.49
CA VAL A 48 -9.83 19.40 14.05
C VAL A 48 -9.84 20.90 13.84
N SER A 49 -8.75 21.44 13.28
CA SER A 49 -8.61 22.88 13.04
C SER A 49 -9.72 23.41 12.14
N GLY A 50 -10.33 24.53 12.52
CA GLY A 50 -11.39 25.19 11.74
C GLY A 50 -12.77 24.54 11.83
N LEU A 51 -12.94 23.42 12.56
CA LEU A 51 -14.22 22.72 12.68
C LEU A 51 -15.06 23.29 13.84
N PRO A 52 -16.27 23.84 13.61
CA PRO A 52 -17.16 24.29 14.67
C PRO A 52 -17.56 23.13 15.60
N ALA A 53 -17.53 23.34 16.91
CA ALA A 53 -17.74 22.27 17.88
C ALA A 53 -18.42 22.76 19.16
N LYS A 54 -18.92 21.81 19.96
CA LYS A 54 -19.13 22.06 21.39
C LYS A 54 -17.77 22.35 22.03
N PRO A 55 -17.63 23.34 22.92
CA PRO A 55 -16.36 23.63 23.59
C PRO A 55 -16.09 22.59 24.69
N ILE A 56 -15.88 21.35 24.25
CA ILE A 56 -15.54 20.20 25.08
C ILE A 56 -14.31 19.56 24.46
N ILE A 57 -13.25 19.38 25.25
CA ILE A 57 -12.06 18.66 24.82
C ILE A 57 -12.30 17.17 25.02
N ASP A 58 -12.33 16.42 23.91
CA ASP A 58 -12.38 14.96 23.93
C ASP A 58 -10.95 14.40 23.99
N ILE A 59 -10.65 13.64 25.04
CA ILE A 59 -9.36 13.03 25.34
C ILE A 59 -9.52 11.51 25.26
N LEU A 60 -8.66 10.85 24.50
CA LEU A 60 -8.60 9.39 24.40
C LEU A 60 -7.37 8.88 25.13
N ILE A 61 -7.56 7.94 26.06
CA ILE A 61 -6.51 7.28 26.84
C ILE A 61 -6.52 5.79 26.50
N SER A 62 -5.43 5.29 25.94
CA SER A 62 -5.29 3.88 25.56
C SER A 62 -4.31 3.17 26.49
N LEU A 63 -4.80 2.23 27.29
CA LEU A 63 -4.02 1.55 28.33
C LEU A 63 -3.38 0.26 27.82
N GLN A 64 -2.05 0.17 27.86
CA GLN A 64 -1.36 -1.05 27.42
C GLN A 64 -1.74 -2.27 28.26
N ASP A 65 -1.82 -2.10 29.58
CA ASP A 65 -2.33 -3.11 30.50
C ASP A 65 -3.72 -2.71 31.01
N TRP A 66 -4.75 -3.40 30.50
CA TRP A 66 -6.12 -3.17 30.93
C TRP A 66 -6.40 -3.59 32.38
N GLY A 67 -5.57 -4.45 32.98
CA GLY A 67 -5.66 -4.80 34.40
C GLY A 67 -5.49 -3.59 35.31
N THR A 68 -4.83 -2.53 34.83
CA THR A 68 -4.65 -1.26 35.57
C THR A 68 -5.81 -0.28 35.43
N SER A 69 -6.84 -0.59 34.63
CA SER A 69 -7.90 0.34 34.24
C SER A 69 -8.68 0.92 35.42
N GLU A 70 -9.01 0.12 36.43
CA GLU A 70 -9.70 0.61 37.64
C GLU A 70 -8.86 1.62 38.42
N GLY A 71 -7.54 1.36 38.54
CA GLY A 71 -6.60 2.28 39.17
C GLY A 71 -6.48 3.59 38.41
N VAL A 72 -6.42 3.54 37.07
CA VAL A 72 -6.44 4.72 36.20
C VAL A 72 -7.72 5.52 36.40
N VAL A 73 -8.88 4.87 36.37
CA VAL A 73 -10.18 5.51 36.59
C VAL A 73 -10.22 6.20 37.95
N SER A 74 -9.75 5.54 39.02
CA SER A 74 -9.68 6.13 40.35
C SER A 74 -8.81 7.38 40.39
N ASN A 75 -7.61 7.31 39.80
CA ASN A 75 -6.68 8.44 39.71
C ASN A 75 -7.26 9.63 38.95
N ILE A 76 -7.97 9.38 37.84
CA ILE A 76 -8.62 10.43 37.06
C ILE A 76 -9.81 11.04 37.82
N ARG A 77 -10.54 10.26 38.61
CA ARG A 77 -11.62 10.80 39.48
C ARG A 77 -11.09 11.79 40.52
N GLU A 78 -9.88 11.57 41.04
CA GLU A 78 -9.25 12.53 41.96
C GLU A 78 -8.92 13.88 41.30
N LEU A 79 -8.77 13.92 39.97
CA LEU A 79 -8.67 15.15 39.19
C LEU A 79 -10.03 15.85 38.97
N GLY A 80 -11.11 15.36 39.57
CA GLY A 80 -12.45 15.96 39.51
C GLY A 80 -13.38 15.38 38.43
N TYR A 81 -12.94 14.34 37.72
CA TYR A 81 -13.76 13.67 36.72
C TYR A 81 -14.79 12.72 37.33
N GLN A 82 -15.92 12.55 36.64
CA GLN A 82 -16.99 11.64 37.03
C GLN A 82 -17.21 10.58 35.96
N VAL A 83 -17.28 9.31 36.36
CA VAL A 83 -17.61 8.21 35.46
C VAL A 83 -19.07 8.34 35.03
N ARG A 84 -19.29 8.42 33.72
CA ARG A 84 -20.61 8.48 33.08
C ARG A 84 -21.04 7.11 32.60
N GLU A 85 -20.13 6.39 31.95
CA GLU A 85 -20.40 5.06 31.40
C GLU A 85 -19.19 4.16 31.68
N ALA A 86 -19.48 2.91 32.00
CA ALA A 86 -18.50 1.83 32.08
C ALA A 86 -19.11 0.65 31.33
N ASP A 87 -18.49 0.27 30.21
CA ASP A 87 -18.90 -0.89 29.43
C ASP A 87 -17.87 -1.99 29.67
N LEU A 88 -18.31 -3.05 30.35
CA LEU A 88 -17.46 -4.19 30.69
C LEU A 88 -17.42 -5.23 29.57
N ASP A 89 -18.44 -5.27 28.72
CA ASP A 89 -18.51 -6.17 27.57
C ASP A 89 -17.59 -5.67 26.44
N THR A 90 -17.53 -4.34 26.26
CA THR A 90 -16.56 -3.67 25.40
C THR A 90 -15.66 -2.78 26.25
N PRO A 91 -14.52 -3.27 26.77
CA PRO A 91 -13.75 -2.65 27.85
C PRO A 91 -13.46 -1.17 27.59
N ARG A 92 -14.31 -0.30 28.14
CA ARG A 92 -14.18 1.16 28.04
C ARG A 92 -14.78 1.87 29.25
N TYR A 93 -14.18 3.01 29.58
CA TYR A 93 -14.75 4.00 30.49
C TYR A 93 -14.97 5.31 29.76
N PHE A 94 -16.05 6.01 30.11
CA PHE A 94 -16.30 7.38 29.70
C PHE A 94 -16.46 8.24 30.94
N LEU A 95 -15.61 9.26 31.07
CA LEU A 95 -15.61 10.18 32.20
C LEU A 95 -15.78 11.62 31.71
N VAL A 96 -16.39 12.45 32.55
CA VAL A 96 -16.64 13.86 32.22
C VAL A 96 -16.24 14.78 33.36
N ASN A 97 -15.77 15.97 33.01
CA ASN A 97 -15.55 17.08 33.92
C ASN A 97 -16.16 18.35 33.30
N TYR A 98 -17.12 18.94 34.02
CA TYR A 98 -17.76 20.20 33.65
C TYR A 98 -17.59 21.16 34.82
N SER A 99 -16.52 21.96 34.81
CA SER A 99 -16.20 22.83 35.94
C SER A 99 -17.19 23.98 36.10
N SER A 100 -17.75 24.49 35.00
CA SER A 100 -18.84 25.47 34.96
C SER A 100 -19.58 25.45 33.60
N PRO A 101 -20.80 26.00 33.49
CA PRO A 101 -21.53 26.08 32.22
C PRO A 101 -20.83 26.88 31.12
N ASP A 102 -20.00 27.85 31.50
CA ASP A 102 -19.31 28.78 30.60
C ASP A 102 -17.84 28.40 30.35
N SER A 103 -17.32 27.40 31.05
CA SER A 103 -15.95 26.89 30.85
C SER A 103 -15.92 25.75 29.84
N VAL A 104 -14.75 25.57 29.20
CA VAL A 104 -14.47 24.39 28.39
C VAL A 104 -14.65 23.13 29.24
N GLY A 105 -15.45 22.18 28.76
CA GLY A 105 -15.64 20.88 29.40
C GLY A 105 -14.58 19.87 28.94
N TYR A 106 -14.48 18.74 29.65
CA TYR A 106 -13.57 17.65 29.29
C TYR A 106 -14.29 16.32 29.28
N HIS A 107 -14.06 15.55 28.22
CA HIS A 107 -14.53 14.18 28.03
C HIS A 107 -13.29 13.27 27.96
N ILE A 108 -13.23 12.25 28.80
CA ILE A 108 -12.17 11.24 28.76
C ILE A 108 -12.77 9.90 28.36
N HIS A 109 -12.21 9.31 27.31
CA HIS A 109 -12.46 7.95 26.88
C HIS A 109 -11.26 7.09 27.24
N ILE A 110 -11.46 6.02 27.99
CA ILE A 110 -10.40 5.07 28.36
C ILE A 110 -10.73 3.73 27.70
N CYS A 111 -9.81 3.16 26.93
CA CYS A 111 -10.01 1.87 26.26
C CYS A 111 -8.70 1.10 26.07
N LYS A 112 -8.79 -0.13 25.54
CA LYS A 112 -7.61 -0.87 25.09
C LYS A 112 -7.06 -0.30 23.77
N PRO A 113 -5.73 -0.29 23.57
CA PRO A 113 -5.11 -0.06 22.28
C PRO A 113 -5.69 -0.99 21.23
N GLN A 114 -5.84 -0.47 20.02
CA GLN A 114 -6.39 -1.14 18.85
C GLN A 114 -7.85 -1.61 18.99
N SER A 115 -8.56 -1.22 20.05
CA SER A 115 -10.00 -1.47 20.14
C SER A 115 -10.75 -0.74 19.02
N ALA A 116 -11.93 -1.26 18.64
CA ALA A 116 -12.78 -0.61 17.65
C ALA A 116 -13.10 0.85 18.04
N TRP A 117 -13.30 1.11 19.34
CA TRP A 117 -13.56 2.43 19.87
C TRP A 117 -12.39 3.40 19.65
N GLU A 118 -11.17 2.99 20.03
CA GLU A 118 -9.95 3.80 19.80
C GLU A 118 -9.80 4.12 18.31
N GLN A 119 -9.90 3.08 17.47
CA GLN A 119 -9.73 3.20 16.04
C GLN A 119 -10.78 4.13 15.45
N ASP A 120 -12.06 4.01 15.81
CA ASP A 120 -13.13 4.85 15.25
C ASP A 120 -12.95 6.32 15.62
N MET A 121 -12.56 6.63 16.86
CA MET A 121 -12.32 8.00 17.31
C MET A 121 -11.13 8.66 16.58
N ILE A 122 -9.99 7.96 16.53
CA ILE A 122 -8.79 8.41 15.80
C ILE A 122 -9.11 8.53 14.32
N ASN A 123 -9.78 7.52 13.76
CA ASN A 123 -10.06 7.46 12.34
C ASN A 123 -10.95 8.61 11.91
N PHE A 124 -12.04 8.83 12.64
CA PHE A 124 -12.97 9.91 12.31
C PHE A 124 -12.35 11.30 12.45
N ARG A 125 -11.52 11.53 13.48
CA ARG A 125 -10.73 12.77 13.61
C ARG A 125 -9.88 13.02 12.36
N ASP A 126 -9.08 12.03 11.97
CA ASP A 126 -8.13 12.18 10.88
C ASP A 126 -8.85 12.23 9.51
N GLU A 127 -10.03 11.61 9.36
CA GLU A 127 -10.91 11.83 8.21
C GLU A 127 -11.28 13.30 8.05
N LEU A 128 -11.74 13.93 9.14
CA LEU A 128 -12.18 15.32 9.12
C LEU A 128 -11.03 16.28 8.82
N ARG A 129 -9.80 15.97 9.28
CA ARG A 129 -8.61 16.78 9.02
C ARG A 129 -8.18 16.81 7.56
N ILE A 130 -8.49 15.78 6.79
CA ILE A 130 -7.99 15.65 5.42
C ILE A 130 -9.10 15.72 4.37
N ASN A 131 -10.36 15.67 4.78
CA ASN A 131 -11.51 15.74 3.87
C ASN A 131 -12.38 16.94 4.22
N ASP A 132 -12.03 18.10 3.64
CA ASP A 132 -12.73 19.38 3.87
C ASP A 132 -14.24 19.27 3.61
N LYS A 133 -14.64 18.51 2.59
CA LYS A 133 -16.06 18.29 2.29
C LYS A 133 -16.77 17.54 3.42
N LEU A 134 -16.15 16.45 3.92
CA LEU A 134 -16.71 15.71 5.06
C LEU A 134 -16.76 16.57 6.32
N ALA A 135 -15.74 17.41 6.55
CA ALA A 135 -15.71 18.35 7.67
C ALA A 135 -16.84 19.38 7.58
N CYS A 136 -17.09 19.94 6.40
CA CYS A 136 -18.21 20.85 6.14
C CYS A 136 -19.56 20.16 6.38
N ASP A 137 -19.78 18.99 5.75
CA ASP A 137 -21.00 18.20 5.90
C ASP A 137 -21.28 17.87 7.38
N TYR A 138 -20.22 17.53 8.14
CA TYR A 138 -20.32 17.24 9.56
C TYR A 138 -20.59 18.49 10.42
N ALA A 139 -20.02 19.64 10.06
CA ALA A 139 -20.29 20.91 10.73
C ALA A 139 -21.75 21.33 10.56
N GLU A 140 -22.28 21.25 9.33
CA GLU A 140 -23.69 21.52 9.04
C GLU A 140 -24.63 20.60 9.80
N LEU A 141 -24.32 19.29 9.84
CA LEU A 141 -25.10 18.33 10.60
C LEU A 141 -25.15 18.70 12.08
N LYS A 142 -24.01 19.06 12.69
CA LYS A 142 -23.95 19.45 14.10
C LYS A 142 -24.77 20.71 14.38
N LYS A 143 -24.72 21.71 13.49
CA LYS A 143 -25.52 22.95 13.63
C LYS A 143 -27.02 22.62 13.60
N LYS A 144 -27.48 21.83 12.61
CA LYS A 144 -28.88 21.36 12.52
C LYS A 144 -29.32 20.56 13.74
N LEU A 145 -28.50 19.61 14.20
CA LEU A 145 -28.84 18.79 15.37
C LEU A 145 -28.89 19.62 16.66
N ALA A 146 -28.05 20.65 16.79
CA ALA A 146 -28.07 21.53 17.95
C ALA A 146 -29.31 22.45 17.97
N GLU A 147 -29.82 22.84 16.79
CA GLU A 147 -31.09 23.56 16.67
C GLU A 147 -32.29 22.68 17.04
N THR A 148 -32.33 21.45 16.54
CA THR A 148 -33.47 20.52 16.74
C THR A 148 -33.49 19.89 18.13
N HIS A 149 -32.32 19.60 18.71
CA HIS A 149 -32.18 18.86 19.98
C HIS A 149 -31.47 19.69 21.05
N LYS A 150 -31.82 20.96 21.18
CA LYS A 150 -31.16 21.91 22.08
C LYS A 150 -31.09 21.43 23.53
N ASP A 151 -32.16 20.80 24.03
CA ASP A 151 -32.26 20.32 25.42
C ASP A 151 -32.16 18.78 25.53
N ASP A 152 -31.82 18.09 24.44
CA ASP A 152 -31.72 16.64 24.37
C ASP A 152 -30.35 16.19 23.84
N VAL A 153 -29.41 16.05 24.78
CA VAL A 153 -28.01 15.69 24.51
C VAL A 153 -27.90 14.28 23.90
N ASP A 154 -28.79 13.37 24.28
CA ASP A 154 -28.75 11.97 23.86
C ASP A 154 -29.22 11.84 22.41
N SER A 155 -30.31 12.51 22.03
CA SER A 155 -30.75 12.57 20.62
C SER A 155 -29.71 13.27 19.73
N TYR A 156 -29.06 14.34 20.24
CA TYR A 156 -27.94 14.97 19.54
C TYR A 156 -26.76 14.00 19.34
N ALA A 157 -26.43 13.17 20.35
CA ALA A 157 -25.38 12.17 20.25
C ALA A 157 -25.73 11.08 19.23
N LEU A 158 -26.96 10.57 19.26
CA LEU A 158 -27.46 9.54 18.35
C LEU A 158 -27.46 10.01 16.89
N GLY A 159 -27.91 11.24 16.61
CA GLY A 159 -27.93 11.80 15.25
C GLY A 159 -26.54 11.92 14.63
N LYS A 160 -25.49 12.16 15.44
CA LYS A 160 -24.10 12.15 14.95
C LYS A 160 -23.60 10.73 14.66
N LYS A 161 -24.01 9.75 15.47
CA LYS A 161 -23.52 8.37 15.39
C LYS A 161 -23.71 7.78 13.99
N GLU A 162 -24.89 7.92 13.40
CA GLU A 162 -25.19 7.40 12.07
C GLU A 162 -24.31 8.03 10.98
N PHE A 163 -24.00 9.33 11.08
CA PHE A 163 -23.09 9.99 10.14
C PHE A 163 -21.66 9.47 10.27
N ILE A 164 -21.17 9.34 11.52
CA ILE A 164 -19.83 8.85 11.83
C ILE A 164 -19.67 7.42 11.29
N GLU A 165 -20.60 6.53 11.61
CA GLU A 165 -20.59 5.14 11.17
C GLU A 165 -20.60 5.02 9.64
N ARG A 166 -21.43 5.82 8.95
CA ARG A 166 -21.46 5.85 7.48
C ARG A 166 -20.14 6.37 6.89
N ALA A 167 -19.55 7.41 7.47
CA ALA A 167 -18.27 7.94 7.02
C ALA A 167 -17.15 6.90 7.16
N LEU A 168 -17.06 6.25 8.32
CA LEU A 168 -16.09 5.20 8.61
C LEU A 168 -16.30 3.97 7.71
N LYS A 169 -17.55 3.52 7.52
CA LYS A 169 -17.87 2.39 6.63
C LYS A 169 -17.51 2.68 5.17
N LYS A 170 -17.86 3.87 4.67
CA LYS A 170 -17.53 4.30 3.30
C LYS A 170 -16.02 4.34 3.11
N ARG A 171 -15.25 4.82 4.09
CA ARG A 171 -13.78 4.82 4.08
C ARG A 171 -13.20 3.41 4.10
N ALA A 172 -13.62 2.57 5.05
CA ALA A 172 -13.16 1.18 5.15
C ALA A 172 -13.39 0.40 3.84
N SER A 173 -14.48 0.70 3.13
CA SER A 173 -14.73 0.11 1.81
C SER A 173 -13.76 0.57 0.72
N LYS A 174 -13.14 1.75 0.83
CA LYS A 174 -12.20 2.30 -0.17
C LYS A 174 -10.79 1.71 -0.03
N PHE A 175 -10.35 1.43 1.20
CA PHE A 175 -9.03 0.89 1.49
C PHE A 175 -9.13 -0.55 2.00
N SER A 176 -9.69 -1.43 1.17
CA SER A 176 -9.80 -2.87 1.46
C SER A 176 -8.81 -3.66 0.61
N ILE A 177 -8.47 -4.87 1.08
CA ILE A 177 -7.51 -5.76 0.41
C ILE A 177 -7.91 -6.00 -1.05
N ASN A 178 -9.17 -6.34 -1.31
CA ASN A 178 -9.66 -6.60 -2.67
C ASN A 178 -9.54 -5.39 -3.60
N LYS A 179 -9.79 -4.17 -3.10
CA LYS A 179 -9.63 -2.94 -3.90
C LYS A 179 -8.16 -2.67 -4.20
N LEU A 180 -7.29 -2.86 -3.22
CA LEU A 180 -5.85 -2.68 -3.41
C LEU A 180 -5.28 -3.72 -4.38
N LEU A 181 -5.72 -4.98 -4.32
CA LEU A 181 -5.37 -6.00 -5.30
C LEU A 181 -5.85 -5.64 -6.70
N THR A 182 -7.05 -5.05 -6.82
CA THR A 182 -7.57 -4.60 -8.11
C THR A 182 -6.74 -3.43 -8.67
N HIS A 183 -6.42 -2.44 -7.84
CA HIS A 183 -5.49 -1.36 -8.21
C HIS A 183 -4.12 -1.90 -8.60
N GLN A 184 -3.57 -2.84 -7.83
CA GLN A 184 -2.29 -3.49 -8.13
C GLN A 184 -2.29 -4.09 -9.54
N ASN A 185 -3.29 -4.89 -9.89
CA ASN A 185 -3.37 -5.55 -11.19
C ASN A 185 -3.46 -4.53 -12.34
N VAL A 186 -4.38 -3.56 -12.22
CA VAL A 186 -4.62 -2.57 -13.29
C VAL A 186 -3.40 -1.66 -13.49
N GLU A 187 -2.73 -1.25 -12.41
CA GLU A 187 -1.52 -0.43 -12.48
C GLU A 187 -0.34 -1.22 -13.07
N PHE A 188 -0.16 -2.50 -12.72
CA PHE A 188 0.85 -3.36 -13.35
C PHE A 188 0.57 -3.63 -14.83
N ASP A 189 -0.68 -3.91 -15.21
CA ASP A 189 -1.05 -4.12 -16.62
C ASP A 189 -0.76 -2.86 -17.47
N LYS A 190 -0.99 -1.68 -16.89
CA LYS A 190 -0.67 -0.41 -17.56
C LYS A 190 0.83 -0.19 -17.67
N ALA A 191 1.59 -0.45 -16.61
CA ALA A 191 3.05 -0.39 -16.64
C ALA A 191 3.62 -1.34 -17.71
N ASP A 192 3.13 -2.57 -17.78
CA ASP A 192 3.56 -3.55 -18.77
C ASP A 192 3.18 -3.13 -20.20
N SER A 193 2.03 -2.47 -20.39
CA SER A 193 1.66 -1.87 -21.68
C SER A 193 2.67 -0.81 -22.12
N TYR A 194 3.09 0.09 -21.22
CA TYR A 194 4.10 1.09 -21.56
C TYR A 194 5.47 0.45 -21.85
N GLY A 195 5.87 -0.57 -21.09
CA GLY A 195 7.09 -1.32 -21.34
C GLY A 195 7.10 -1.95 -22.75
N ARG A 196 5.99 -2.55 -23.18
CA ARG A 196 5.84 -3.07 -24.56
C ARG A 196 5.94 -1.95 -25.61
N SER A 197 5.27 -0.83 -25.39
CA SER A 197 5.34 0.33 -26.29
C SER A 197 6.77 0.87 -26.43
N MET A 198 7.53 0.95 -25.34
CA MET A 198 8.93 1.36 -25.36
C MET A 198 9.80 0.41 -26.16
N MET A 199 9.61 -0.91 -26.00
CA MET A 199 10.35 -1.92 -26.77
C MET A 199 10.09 -1.77 -28.28
N TRP A 200 8.83 -1.59 -28.69
CA TRP A 200 8.49 -1.35 -30.10
C TRP A 200 9.06 -0.04 -30.64
N LEU A 201 9.08 1.01 -29.82
CA LEU A 201 9.67 2.30 -30.17
C LEU A 201 11.18 2.19 -30.39
N GLN A 202 11.89 1.49 -29.49
CA GLN A 202 13.33 1.21 -29.62
C GLN A 202 13.63 0.37 -30.87
N LEU A 203 12.83 -0.66 -31.15
CA LEU A 203 12.99 -1.46 -32.37
C LEU A 203 12.76 -0.62 -33.62
N SER A 204 11.75 0.25 -33.62
CA SER A 204 11.46 1.15 -34.74
C SER A 204 12.59 2.14 -34.99
N LEU A 205 13.18 2.70 -33.91
CA LEU A 205 14.35 3.56 -33.99
C LEU A 205 15.56 2.82 -34.58
N ALA A 206 15.81 1.59 -34.14
CA ALA A 206 16.91 0.77 -34.64
C ALA A 206 16.76 0.41 -36.12
N LEU A 207 15.57 0.03 -36.55
CA LEU A 207 15.27 -0.25 -37.96
C LEU A 207 15.43 1.00 -38.83
N THR A 208 14.97 2.15 -38.33
CA THR A 208 15.14 3.44 -39.02
C THR A 208 16.63 3.79 -39.15
N ALA A 209 17.41 3.59 -38.09
CA ALA A 209 18.86 3.80 -38.12
C ALA A 209 19.56 2.86 -39.12
N ALA A 210 19.19 1.58 -39.15
CA ALA A 210 19.74 0.61 -40.11
C ALA A 210 19.39 0.97 -41.57
N PHE A 211 18.15 1.42 -41.83
CA PHE A 211 17.72 1.86 -43.16
C PHE A 211 18.43 3.15 -43.61
N SER A 212 18.69 4.08 -42.69
CA SER A 212 19.31 5.37 -42.99
C SER A 212 20.68 5.25 -43.68
N VAL A 213 21.38 4.13 -43.49
CA VAL A 213 22.69 3.88 -44.08
C VAL A 213 22.65 3.77 -45.61
N TYR A 214 21.49 3.41 -46.18
CA TYR A 214 21.29 3.26 -47.63
C TYR A 214 20.73 4.53 -48.30
N VAL A 215 20.64 5.64 -47.57
CA VAL A 215 20.06 6.89 -48.06
C VAL A 215 21.15 7.94 -48.29
N ASP A 216 21.33 8.34 -49.55
CA ASP A 216 22.35 9.33 -49.93
C ASP A 216 21.82 10.79 -49.92
N GLN A 217 20.51 10.98 -49.78
CA GLN A 217 19.89 12.31 -49.81
C GLN A 217 20.00 13.02 -48.45
N GLY A 218 20.83 14.06 -48.37
CA GLY A 218 21.12 14.77 -47.10
C GLY A 218 19.89 15.33 -46.38
N TRP A 219 18.88 15.83 -47.10
CA TRP A 219 17.65 16.33 -46.49
C TRP A 219 16.79 15.21 -45.86
N VAL A 220 16.80 14.00 -46.44
CA VAL A 220 16.11 12.83 -45.89
C VAL A 220 16.78 12.37 -44.60
N LEU A 221 18.12 12.39 -44.56
CA LEU A 221 18.88 12.08 -43.35
C LEU A 221 18.58 13.04 -42.20
N LEU A 222 18.41 14.34 -42.48
CA LEU A 222 17.98 15.33 -41.48
C LEU A 222 16.59 15.02 -40.93
N LEU A 223 15.63 14.62 -41.78
CA LEU A 223 14.29 14.21 -41.32
C LEU A 223 14.33 12.95 -40.46
N ILE A 224 15.15 11.96 -40.82
CA ILE A 224 15.35 10.75 -40.01
C ILE A 224 15.94 11.11 -38.65
N ALA A 225 16.92 12.01 -38.60
CA ALA A 225 17.51 12.46 -37.34
C ALA A 225 16.47 13.17 -36.44
N LEU A 226 15.66 14.07 -37.01
CA LEU A 226 14.56 14.73 -36.30
C LEU A 226 13.52 13.73 -35.76
N MET A 227 13.18 12.71 -36.54
CA MET A 227 12.31 11.62 -36.11
C MET A 227 12.92 10.85 -34.93
N GLY A 228 14.24 10.60 -34.96
CA GLY A 228 14.97 9.97 -33.86
C GLY A 228 14.89 10.76 -32.55
N PHE A 229 15.00 12.09 -32.60
CA PHE A 229 14.76 12.94 -31.43
C PHE A 229 13.32 12.83 -30.92
N GLY A 230 12.35 12.74 -31.83
CA GLY A 230 10.94 12.48 -31.48
C GLY A 230 10.75 11.15 -30.75
N PHE A 231 11.39 10.07 -31.24
CA PHE A 231 11.37 8.78 -30.57
C PHE A 231 12.04 8.81 -29.20
N LEU A 232 13.16 9.52 -29.04
CA LEU A 232 13.80 9.70 -27.73
C LEU A 232 12.86 10.40 -26.73
N ALA A 233 12.23 11.50 -27.14
CA ALA A 233 11.29 12.23 -26.29
C ALA A 233 10.08 11.36 -25.90
N ALA A 234 9.51 10.63 -26.87
CA ALA A 234 8.42 9.69 -26.61
C ALA A 234 8.85 8.57 -25.65
N TRP A 235 10.05 8.02 -25.83
CA TRP A 235 10.59 6.98 -24.95
C TRP A 235 10.75 7.47 -23.51
N LEU A 236 11.25 8.69 -23.30
CA LEU A 236 11.39 9.30 -21.97
C LEU A 236 10.03 9.44 -21.26
N VAL A 237 9.00 9.91 -21.97
CA VAL A 237 7.65 10.05 -21.41
C VAL A 237 7.05 8.69 -21.05
N LEU A 238 7.21 7.70 -21.93
CA LEU A 238 6.73 6.33 -21.68
C LEU A 238 7.47 5.70 -20.49
N SER A 239 8.79 5.90 -20.38
CA SER A 239 9.61 5.38 -19.28
C SER A 239 9.18 5.94 -17.92
N GLN A 240 8.99 7.26 -17.83
CA GLN A 240 8.49 7.90 -16.61
C GLN A 240 7.08 7.41 -16.25
N SER A 241 6.21 7.27 -17.25
CA SER A 241 4.86 6.76 -17.06
C SER A 241 4.86 5.31 -16.56
N GLN A 242 5.68 4.44 -17.17
CA GLN A 242 5.86 3.06 -16.74
C GLN A 242 6.30 2.99 -15.27
N GLN A 243 7.34 3.74 -14.88
CA GLN A 243 7.85 3.75 -13.51
C GLN A 243 6.78 4.20 -12.50
N LYS A 244 5.99 5.23 -12.84
CA LYS A 244 4.92 5.73 -11.98
C LYS A 244 3.87 4.66 -11.70
N HIS A 245 3.38 4.00 -12.75
CA HIS A 245 2.37 2.93 -12.61
C HIS A 245 2.94 1.71 -11.89
N ARG A 246 4.19 1.31 -12.18
CA ARG A 246 4.87 0.22 -11.48
C ARG A 246 4.99 0.51 -9.98
N ALA A 247 5.48 1.69 -9.61
CA ALA A 247 5.63 2.09 -8.21
C ALA A 247 4.30 2.17 -7.46
N ALA A 248 3.20 2.54 -8.14
CA ALA A 248 1.86 2.50 -7.56
C ALA A 248 1.41 1.06 -7.28
N GLY A 249 1.59 0.15 -8.25
CA GLY A 249 1.29 -1.28 -8.07
C GLY A 249 2.11 -1.93 -6.95
N ASP A 250 3.41 -1.62 -6.85
CA ASP A 250 4.28 -2.14 -5.80
C ASP A 250 3.87 -1.62 -4.41
N GLN A 251 3.41 -0.37 -4.31
CA GLN A 251 2.86 0.17 -3.06
C GLN A 251 1.58 -0.58 -2.65
N ALA A 252 0.68 -0.86 -3.58
CA ALA A 252 -0.53 -1.64 -3.31
C ALA A 252 -0.18 -3.05 -2.80
N ARG A 253 0.76 -3.73 -3.47
CA ARG A 253 1.24 -5.06 -3.09
C ARG A 253 1.76 -5.08 -1.65
N ARG A 254 2.63 -4.11 -1.27
CA ARG A 254 3.16 -4.00 0.10
C ARG A 254 2.06 -3.80 1.13
N ALA A 255 1.12 -2.91 0.85
CA ALA A 255 -0.01 -2.67 1.75
C ALA A 255 -0.86 -3.94 1.93
N VAL A 256 -1.18 -4.64 0.84
CA VAL A 256 -1.90 -5.91 0.88
C VAL A 256 -1.14 -6.97 1.67
N LEU A 257 0.18 -7.08 1.47
CA LEU A 257 1.02 -8.07 2.17
C LEU A 257 0.88 -7.94 3.70
N PHE A 258 1.00 -6.71 4.23
CA PHE A 258 0.88 -6.49 5.68
C PHE A 258 -0.58 -6.53 6.17
N MET A 259 -1.53 -6.03 5.38
CA MET A 259 -2.96 -6.06 5.76
C MET A 259 -3.51 -7.49 5.77
N SER A 260 -3.21 -8.28 4.76
CA SER A 260 -3.62 -9.68 4.65
C SER A 260 -2.82 -10.56 5.61
N GLY A 261 -1.50 -10.38 5.66
CA GLY A 261 -0.61 -11.19 6.49
C GLY A 261 -0.82 -10.94 7.98
N LEU A 262 -0.68 -9.70 8.44
CA LEU A 262 -0.70 -9.36 9.88
C LEU A 262 -2.07 -8.86 10.38
N GLY A 263 -3.01 -8.57 9.49
CA GLY A 263 -4.29 -7.94 9.87
C GLY A 263 -4.13 -6.46 10.27
N LYS A 264 -2.92 -5.89 10.12
CA LYS A 264 -2.61 -4.52 10.50
C LYS A 264 -2.84 -3.58 9.33
N LYS A 265 -3.69 -2.56 9.52
CA LYS A 265 -3.94 -1.52 8.53
C LYS A 265 -2.97 -0.35 8.73
N PRO A 266 -2.46 0.28 7.65
CA PRO A 266 -1.69 1.52 7.76
C PRO A 266 -2.50 2.66 8.40
N SER A 267 -1.81 3.68 8.93
CA SER A 267 -2.45 4.92 9.42
C SER A 267 -3.23 5.62 8.30
N LEU A 268 -4.20 6.45 8.64
CA LEU A 268 -5.06 7.08 7.65
C LEU A 268 -4.33 8.02 6.69
N GLU A 269 -3.32 8.72 7.18
CA GLU A 269 -2.44 9.53 6.34
C GLU A 269 -1.73 8.66 5.30
N GLU A 270 -1.19 7.52 5.73
CA GLU A 270 -0.53 6.57 4.85
C GLU A 270 -1.50 5.97 3.83
N GLN A 271 -2.70 5.59 4.24
CA GLN A 271 -3.73 5.08 3.33
C GLN A 271 -4.05 6.08 2.21
N GLN A 272 -4.17 7.36 2.52
CA GLN A 272 -4.41 8.39 1.51
C GLN A 272 -3.19 8.63 0.63
N ARG A 273 -1.99 8.63 1.20
CA ARG A 273 -0.74 8.72 0.45
C ARG A 273 -0.67 7.61 -0.60
N ILE A 274 -1.05 6.40 -0.23
CA ILE A 274 -1.13 5.24 -1.13
C ILE A 274 -2.21 5.45 -2.19
N LEU A 275 -3.44 5.80 -1.80
CA LEU A 275 -4.56 5.98 -2.73
C LEU A 275 -4.29 7.08 -3.77
N LYS A 276 -3.59 8.16 -3.38
CA LYS A 276 -3.20 9.26 -4.30
C LYS A 276 -2.21 8.81 -5.39
N LYS A 277 -1.49 7.71 -5.20
CA LYS A 277 -0.59 7.15 -6.23
C LYS A 277 -1.36 6.47 -7.36
N PHE A 278 -2.57 5.96 -7.09
CA PHE A 278 -3.38 5.33 -8.11
C PHE A 278 -3.97 6.38 -9.03
N THR A 279 -3.78 6.18 -10.33
CA THR A 279 -4.24 7.12 -11.36
C THR A 279 -5.36 6.54 -12.21
N ILE A 280 -5.52 5.22 -12.17
CA ILE A 280 -6.50 4.52 -12.99
C ILE A 280 -7.78 4.32 -12.17
N PRO A 281 -8.94 4.85 -12.63
CA PRO A 281 -10.20 4.60 -11.96
C PRO A 281 -10.60 3.13 -12.13
N LEU A 282 -11.15 2.54 -11.07
CA LEU A 282 -11.60 1.14 -11.10
C LEU A 282 -12.95 1.02 -11.82
N SER A 283 -13.07 0.06 -12.74
CA SER A 283 -14.37 -0.41 -13.22
C SER A 283 -14.97 -1.40 -12.23
N VAL A 284 -16.31 -1.51 -12.20
CA VAL A 284 -17.04 -2.32 -11.21
C VAL A 284 -17.01 -3.83 -11.54
N THR A 285 -16.48 -4.23 -12.70
CA THR A 285 -16.79 -5.53 -13.30
C THR A 285 -15.88 -6.68 -12.87
N ASP A 286 -14.66 -6.42 -12.38
CA ASP A 286 -13.68 -7.51 -12.12
C ASP A 286 -12.83 -7.23 -10.87
N TRP A 287 -13.41 -7.44 -9.69
CA TRP A 287 -12.69 -7.28 -8.43
C TRP A 287 -11.72 -8.43 -8.20
N ALA A 288 -10.45 -8.12 -7.96
CA ALA A 288 -9.50 -9.10 -7.47
C ALA A 288 -9.85 -9.49 -6.03
N LEU A 289 -10.10 -10.78 -5.81
CA LEU A 289 -10.41 -11.32 -4.49
C LEU A 289 -9.15 -11.88 -3.83
N GLU A 290 -8.94 -11.54 -2.56
CA GLU A 290 -7.85 -12.07 -1.73
C GLU A 290 -7.82 -13.60 -1.74
N GLU A 291 -9.00 -14.23 -1.67
CA GLU A 291 -9.17 -15.69 -1.67
C GLU A 291 -8.62 -16.36 -2.94
N ASN A 292 -8.64 -15.64 -4.06
CA ASN A 292 -8.09 -16.10 -5.34
C ASN A 292 -6.59 -15.80 -5.46
N ARG A 293 -6.06 -14.92 -4.60
CA ARG A 293 -4.67 -14.45 -4.65
C ARG A 293 -3.76 -15.24 -3.73
N PHE A 294 -4.23 -15.58 -2.52
CA PHE A 294 -3.45 -16.31 -1.53
C PHE A 294 -4.14 -17.62 -1.18
N ALA A 295 -3.40 -18.72 -1.19
CA ALA A 295 -3.87 -20.04 -0.79
C ALA A 295 -3.95 -20.19 0.73
N SER A 296 -3.16 -19.42 1.50
CA SER A 296 -3.21 -19.45 2.97
C SER A 296 -4.61 -19.11 3.49
N ARG A 297 -5.03 -19.88 4.50
CA ARG A 297 -6.30 -19.71 5.24
C ARG A 297 -6.08 -19.53 6.74
N GLU A 298 -4.83 -19.36 7.17
CA GLU A 298 -4.47 -19.05 8.56
C GLU A 298 -5.07 -17.73 9.02
N PHE A 299 -5.29 -17.54 10.32
CA PHE A 299 -5.70 -16.23 10.84
C PHE A 299 -4.57 -15.19 10.67
N PRO A 300 -4.89 -13.90 10.52
CA PRO A 300 -3.87 -12.86 10.40
C PRO A 300 -2.86 -12.90 11.56
N GLY A 301 -1.58 -12.95 11.23
CA GLY A 301 -0.45 -13.12 12.13
C GLY A 301 0.85 -13.42 11.36
N TYR A 302 1.97 -13.57 12.07
CA TYR A 302 3.27 -13.79 11.44
C TYR A 302 3.34 -15.10 10.62
N LYS A 303 2.65 -16.16 11.08
CA LYS A 303 2.49 -17.39 10.31
C LYS A 303 1.83 -17.15 8.95
N ARG A 304 0.67 -16.48 8.91
CA ARG A 304 -0.02 -16.15 7.64
C ARG A 304 0.84 -15.27 6.75
N LEU A 305 1.53 -14.27 7.31
CA LEU A 305 2.46 -13.44 6.55
C LEU A 305 3.58 -14.28 5.91
N ALA A 306 4.16 -15.21 6.66
CA ALA A 306 5.19 -16.11 6.17
C ALA A 306 4.67 -17.01 5.03
N GLU A 307 3.51 -17.63 5.18
CA GLU A 307 2.89 -18.45 4.13
C GLU A 307 2.57 -17.65 2.86
N ILE A 308 2.12 -16.41 3.00
CA ILE A 308 1.88 -15.51 1.85
C ILE A 308 3.20 -15.18 1.13
N ILE A 309 4.28 -14.92 1.88
CA ILE A 309 5.61 -14.66 1.31
C ILE A 309 6.13 -15.91 0.61
N GLU A 310 6.01 -17.08 1.23
CA GLU A 310 6.42 -18.38 0.67
C GLU A 310 5.73 -18.65 -0.66
N GLU A 311 4.40 -18.55 -0.70
CA GLU A 311 3.61 -18.72 -1.92
C GLU A 311 4.04 -17.69 -2.97
N SER A 312 4.10 -16.42 -2.61
CA SER A 312 4.46 -15.35 -3.56
C SER A 312 5.88 -15.53 -4.11
N ALA A 313 6.83 -15.97 -3.28
CA ALA A 313 8.21 -16.23 -3.68
C ALA A 313 8.31 -17.44 -4.62
N PHE A 314 7.60 -18.52 -4.33
CA PHE A 314 7.53 -19.70 -5.19
C PHE A 314 7.01 -19.36 -6.59
N TRP A 315 5.85 -18.70 -6.65
CA TRP A 315 5.20 -18.37 -7.92
C TRP A 315 6.01 -17.36 -8.74
N THR A 316 6.49 -16.29 -8.09
CA THR A 316 7.25 -15.25 -8.79
C THR A 316 8.64 -15.75 -9.19
N GLY A 317 9.26 -16.60 -8.37
CA GLY A 317 10.56 -17.21 -8.65
C GLY A 317 10.56 -18.08 -9.91
N ASP A 318 9.56 -18.96 -10.07
CA ASP A 318 9.44 -19.78 -11.29
C ASP A 318 9.23 -18.92 -12.53
N LEU A 319 8.44 -17.85 -12.41
CA LEU A 319 8.16 -16.93 -13.49
C LEU A 319 9.42 -16.16 -13.94
N HIS A 320 10.25 -15.71 -13.00
CA HIS A 320 11.54 -15.10 -13.32
C HIS A 320 12.53 -16.10 -13.91
N ARG A 321 12.58 -17.33 -13.40
CA ARG A 321 13.41 -18.41 -13.97
C ARG A 321 13.03 -18.70 -15.43
N GLY A 322 11.74 -18.84 -15.70
CA GLY A 322 11.23 -19.02 -17.07
C GLY A 322 11.50 -17.82 -17.97
N SER A 323 11.38 -16.60 -17.44
CA SER A 323 11.70 -15.37 -18.18
C SER A 323 13.20 -15.29 -18.52
N ALA A 324 14.08 -15.69 -17.60
CA ALA A 324 15.53 -15.76 -17.84
C ALA A 324 15.88 -16.78 -18.94
N GLU A 325 15.30 -17.97 -18.89
CA GLU A 325 15.51 -19.00 -19.94
C GLU A 325 15.12 -18.50 -21.32
N PHE A 326 13.96 -17.83 -21.42
CA PHE A 326 13.49 -17.25 -22.67
C PHE A 326 14.38 -16.11 -23.16
N MET A 327 14.73 -15.19 -22.27
CA MET A 327 15.61 -14.07 -22.60
C MET A 327 16.98 -14.57 -23.06
N GLY A 328 17.51 -15.60 -22.41
CA GLY A 328 18.75 -16.26 -22.82
C GLY A 328 18.67 -16.85 -24.23
N LYS A 329 17.56 -17.50 -24.59
CA LYS A 329 17.35 -18.02 -25.96
C LYS A 329 17.30 -16.90 -27.00
N ILE A 330 16.62 -15.79 -26.71
CA ILE A 330 16.58 -14.63 -27.62
C ILE A 330 17.99 -14.04 -27.78
N LEU A 331 18.69 -13.82 -26.67
CA LEU A 331 20.03 -13.23 -26.70
C LEU A 331 21.00 -14.09 -27.52
N TRP A 332 21.15 -15.38 -27.20
CA TRP A 332 22.05 -16.26 -27.93
C TRP A 332 21.60 -16.48 -29.38
N GLY A 333 20.30 -16.57 -29.63
CA GLY A 333 19.75 -16.67 -30.99
C GLY A 333 20.05 -15.43 -31.83
N SER A 334 19.92 -14.24 -31.26
CA SER A 334 20.23 -12.97 -31.95
C SER A 334 21.72 -12.82 -32.24
N LEU A 335 22.59 -13.20 -31.30
CA LEU A 335 24.05 -13.17 -31.48
C LEU A 335 24.47 -14.14 -32.59
N LEU A 336 23.95 -15.37 -32.58
CA LEU A 336 24.22 -16.37 -33.59
C LEU A 336 23.73 -15.91 -34.97
N CYS A 337 22.51 -15.38 -35.04
CA CYS A 337 21.95 -14.84 -36.28
C CYS A 337 22.79 -13.68 -36.83
N SER A 338 23.15 -12.71 -35.98
CA SER A 338 24.01 -11.58 -36.35
C SER A 338 25.37 -12.07 -36.87
N PHE A 339 25.98 -13.06 -36.22
CA PHE A 339 27.24 -13.63 -36.66
C PHE A 339 27.12 -14.31 -38.04
N ILE A 340 26.10 -15.15 -38.25
CA ILE A 340 25.85 -15.82 -39.54
C ILE A 340 25.62 -14.79 -40.65
N VAL A 341 24.80 -13.78 -40.39
CA VAL A 341 24.47 -12.71 -41.35
C VAL A 341 25.74 -11.90 -41.71
N SER A 342 26.63 -11.66 -40.75
CA SER A 342 27.92 -10.99 -41.00
C SER A 342 28.82 -11.81 -41.92
N VAL A 343 28.99 -13.11 -41.62
CA VAL A 343 29.84 -14.01 -42.39
C VAL A 343 29.29 -14.18 -43.81
N ALA A 344 27.98 -14.38 -43.96
CA ALA A 344 27.32 -14.47 -45.26
C ALA A 344 27.53 -13.19 -46.09
N ALA A 345 27.45 -12.01 -45.48
CA ALA A 345 27.68 -10.77 -46.21
C ALA A 345 29.13 -10.62 -46.70
N ILE A 346 30.13 -11.06 -45.93
CA ILE A 346 31.53 -11.05 -46.37
C ILE A 346 31.73 -11.94 -47.61
N VAL A 347 31.04 -13.09 -47.66
CA VAL A 347 31.19 -14.06 -48.75
C VAL A 347 30.38 -13.70 -50.00
N PHE A 348 29.16 -13.18 -49.83
CA PHE A 348 28.20 -13.05 -50.92
C PHE A 348 27.89 -11.60 -51.34
N ALA A 349 28.21 -10.58 -50.52
CA ALA A 349 27.84 -9.21 -50.85
C ALA A 349 28.82 -8.56 -51.85
N PRO A 350 28.33 -7.77 -52.82
CA PRO A 350 29.18 -6.95 -53.67
C PRO A 350 30.05 -6.00 -52.83
N GLN A 351 31.34 -5.83 -53.18
CA GLN A 351 32.27 -4.99 -52.42
C GLN A 351 31.75 -3.56 -52.20
N ASN A 352 31.00 -3.01 -53.16
CA ASN A 352 30.48 -1.65 -53.10
C ASN A 352 29.40 -1.44 -52.01
N ASN A 353 28.74 -2.51 -51.54
CA ASN A 353 27.67 -2.43 -50.53
C ASN A 353 28.09 -2.93 -49.15
N LEU A 354 29.32 -3.43 -49.01
CA LEU A 354 29.81 -4.07 -47.79
C LEU A 354 29.90 -3.08 -46.61
N ILE A 355 30.28 -1.83 -46.89
CA ILE A 355 30.35 -0.75 -45.88
C ILE A 355 28.96 -0.42 -45.33
N ALA A 356 27.98 -0.23 -46.23
CA ALA A 356 26.60 0.10 -45.84
C ALA A 356 25.97 -1.05 -45.04
N PHE A 357 26.17 -2.29 -45.49
CA PHE A 357 25.70 -3.47 -44.78
C PHE A 357 26.28 -3.57 -43.37
N ASN A 358 27.60 -3.45 -43.20
CA ASN A 358 28.24 -3.54 -41.89
C ASN A 358 27.77 -2.44 -40.94
N ARG A 359 27.52 -1.22 -41.43
CA ARG A 359 26.95 -0.13 -40.63
C ARG A 359 25.51 -0.42 -40.21
N ALA A 360 24.68 -0.98 -41.09
CA ALA A 360 23.32 -1.40 -40.74
C ALA A 360 23.31 -2.52 -39.69
N LEU A 361 24.24 -3.48 -39.80
CA LEU A 361 24.42 -4.53 -38.81
C LEU A 361 24.86 -3.96 -37.45
N ILE A 362 25.81 -3.01 -37.42
CA ILE A 362 26.22 -2.33 -36.18
C ILE A 362 25.01 -1.63 -35.53
N ALA A 363 24.14 -0.98 -36.31
CA ALA A 363 22.93 -0.35 -35.79
C ALA A 363 21.97 -1.37 -35.14
N VAL A 364 21.83 -2.57 -35.74
CA VAL A 364 21.04 -3.67 -35.16
C VAL A 364 21.70 -4.26 -33.91
N MET A 365 23.03 -4.36 -33.87
CA MET A 365 23.74 -4.82 -32.66
C MET A 365 23.61 -3.81 -31.51
N LEU A 366 23.68 -2.51 -31.81
CA LEU A 366 23.45 -1.45 -30.84
C LEU A 366 22.04 -1.52 -30.24
N PHE A 367 21.03 -1.94 -31.00
CA PHE A 367 19.69 -2.20 -30.44
C PHE A 367 19.74 -3.22 -29.31
N PHE A 368 20.33 -4.39 -29.52
CA PHE A 368 20.40 -5.45 -28.51
C PHE A 368 21.12 -5.01 -27.22
N ILE A 369 22.14 -4.16 -27.35
CA ILE A 369 22.85 -3.56 -26.21
C ILE A 369 21.96 -2.50 -25.53
N SER A 370 21.36 -1.60 -26.31
CA SER A 370 20.55 -0.48 -25.80
C SER A 370 19.23 -0.89 -25.17
N SER A 371 18.64 -2.01 -25.62
CA SER A 371 17.42 -2.58 -25.05
C SER A 371 17.69 -3.34 -23.75
N ASP A 372 18.94 -3.32 -23.26
CA ASP A 372 19.39 -3.95 -22.03
C ASP A 372 18.96 -5.43 -21.89
N MET A 373 18.97 -6.18 -23.00
CA MET A 373 18.52 -7.58 -23.00
C MET A 373 19.41 -8.44 -22.10
N LEU A 374 20.69 -8.11 -22.06
CA LEU A 374 21.67 -8.77 -21.21
C LEU A 374 21.44 -8.43 -19.73
N GLY A 375 21.20 -7.16 -19.39
CA GLY A 375 20.85 -6.75 -18.03
C GLY A 375 19.55 -7.40 -17.58
N LEU A 376 18.49 -7.38 -18.40
CA LEU A 376 17.23 -8.07 -18.13
C LEU A 376 17.42 -9.57 -17.89
N TYR A 377 18.23 -10.25 -18.70
CA TYR A 377 18.56 -11.66 -18.50
C TYR A 377 19.18 -11.91 -17.11
N PHE A 378 20.22 -11.14 -16.76
CA PHE A 378 20.89 -11.29 -15.46
C PHE A 378 19.99 -10.89 -14.29
N SER A 379 19.17 -9.86 -14.46
CA SER A 379 18.20 -9.41 -13.46
C SER A 379 17.16 -10.50 -13.19
N TYR A 380 16.56 -11.12 -14.22
CA TYR A 380 15.65 -12.25 -14.03
C TYR A 380 16.32 -13.42 -13.30
N LYS A 381 17.55 -13.78 -13.69
CA LYS A 381 18.29 -14.89 -13.06
C LYS A 381 18.59 -14.61 -11.58
N ARG A 382 19.02 -13.39 -11.27
CA ARG A 382 19.32 -12.95 -9.89
C ARG A 382 18.05 -12.92 -9.05
N SER A 383 16.97 -12.31 -9.54
CA SER A 383 15.67 -12.29 -8.86
C SER A 383 15.14 -13.68 -8.56
N ALA A 384 15.25 -14.62 -9.52
CA ALA A 384 14.83 -16.00 -9.30
C ALA A 384 15.63 -16.69 -8.18
N ALA A 385 16.96 -16.51 -8.16
CA ALA A 385 17.82 -17.07 -7.12
C ALA A 385 17.53 -16.46 -5.73
N SER A 386 17.35 -15.14 -5.65
CA SER A 386 17.02 -14.47 -4.39
C SER A 386 15.63 -14.85 -3.86
N LEU A 387 14.65 -15.09 -4.74
CA LEU A 387 13.33 -15.58 -4.32
C LEU A 387 13.36 -17.03 -3.85
N GLU A 388 14.20 -17.88 -4.46
CA GLU A 388 14.44 -19.25 -4.00
C GLU A 388 15.11 -19.27 -2.61
N GLU A 389 16.05 -18.35 -2.36
CA GLU A 389 16.62 -18.17 -1.03
C GLU A 389 15.56 -17.73 0.01
N ILE A 390 14.71 -16.76 -0.32
CA ILE A 390 13.62 -16.31 0.56
C ILE A 390 12.66 -17.46 0.86
N PHE A 391 12.29 -18.23 -0.16
CA PHE A 391 11.43 -19.40 -0.02
C PHE A 391 11.97 -20.38 1.03
N HIS A 392 13.24 -20.77 0.93
CA HIS A 392 13.87 -21.66 1.90
C HIS A 392 14.03 -21.04 3.29
N ARG A 393 14.29 -19.73 3.39
CA ARG A 393 14.36 -19.05 4.69
C ARG A 393 13.01 -19.02 5.42
N VAL A 394 11.88 -18.99 4.69
CA VAL A 394 10.56 -19.14 5.31
C VAL A 394 10.38 -20.54 5.89
N GLU A 395 10.80 -21.60 5.18
CA GLU A 395 10.76 -22.98 5.68
C GLU A 395 11.56 -23.14 6.98
N ILE A 396 12.77 -22.58 7.03
CA ILE A 396 13.61 -22.60 8.25
C ILE A 396 12.94 -21.82 9.40
N SER A 397 12.26 -20.71 9.09
CA SER A 397 11.55 -19.90 10.09
C SER A 397 10.32 -20.61 10.64
N ALA A 398 9.69 -21.49 9.84
CA ALA A 398 8.57 -22.33 10.29
C ALA A 398 8.99 -23.28 11.42
N LEU A 399 10.18 -23.90 11.31
CA LEU A 399 10.75 -24.77 12.35
C LEU A 399 11.00 -24.06 13.68
N ARG A 400 11.12 -22.73 13.67
CA ARG A 400 11.33 -21.89 14.86
C ARG A 400 10.04 -21.25 15.39
N GLY A 401 8.89 -21.66 14.86
CA GLY A 401 7.59 -21.13 15.31
C GLY A 401 7.30 -19.70 14.83
N TYR A 402 7.85 -19.27 13.69
CA TYR A 402 7.55 -17.98 13.06
C TYR A 402 7.84 -16.75 13.95
N LEU A 403 9.08 -16.65 14.48
CA LEU A 403 9.52 -15.49 15.26
C LEU A 403 9.23 -14.16 14.54
N ASP A 404 8.60 -13.22 15.24
CA ASP A 404 8.19 -11.90 14.73
C ASP A 404 9.32 -11.18 13.96
N SER A 405 10.53 -11.15 14.54
CA SER A 405 11.70 -10.49 13.96
C SER A 405 12.11 -11.10 12.62
N ASP A 406 12.09 -12.43 12.53
CA ASP A 406 12.56 -13.17 11.36
C ASP A 406 11.59 -12.97 10.21
N ILE A 407 10.28 -13.01 10.49
CA ILE A 407 9.24 -12.80 9.47
C ILE A 407 9.21 -11.35 8.99
N LEU A 408 9.42 -10.36 9.86
CA LEU A 408 9.50 -8.96 9.45
C LEU A 408 10.74 -8.68 8.60
N LEU A 409 11.89 -9.29 8.93
CA LEU A 409 13.09 -9.20 8.11
C LEU A 409 12.89 -9.88 6.75
N LEU A 410 12.26 -11.06 6.72
CA LEU A 410 11.90 -11.76 5.48
C LEU A 410 10.96 -10.93 4.61
N ALA A 411 9.95 -10.28 5.20
CA ALA A 411 9.04 -9.40 4.48
C ALA A 411 9.79 -8.21 3.86
N SER A 412 10.76 -7.64 4.58
CA SER A 412 11.62 -6.57 4.08
C SER A 412 12.47 -7.03 2.90
N ASP A 413 13.18 -8.15 3.04
CA ASP A 413 14.03 -8.72 2.00
C ASP A 413 13.23 -9.10 0.75
N PHE A 414 12.06 -9.72 0.95
CA PHE A 414 11.12 -10.02 -0.13
C PHE A 414 10.67 -8.77 -0.88
N ASN A 415 10.34 -7.70 -0.16
CA ASN A 415 9.97 -6.44 -0.81
C ASN A 415 11.13 -5.86 -1.62
N ALA A 416 12.36 -5.88 -1.08
CA ALA A 416 13.55 -5.39 -1.77
C ALA A 416 13.83 -6.20 -3.05
N VAL A 417 13.67 -7.53 -3.02
CA VAL A 417 13.86 -8.37 -4.20
C VAL A 417 12.81 -8.04 -5.26
N ILE A 418 11.52 -7.98 -4.90
CA ILE A 418 10.44 -7.74 -5.86
C ILE A 418 10.53 -6.35 -6.52
N GLU A 419 10.88 -5.31 -5.77
CA GLU A 419 10.99 -3.94 -6.31
C GLU A 419 12.15 -3.77 -7.28
N ASN A 420 13.25 -4.48 -7.05
CA ASN A 420 14.40 -4.50 -7.95
C ASN A 420 14.22 -5.51 -9.10
N SER A 421 13.15 -6.31 -9.09
CA SER A 421 12.90 -7.31 -10.11
C SER A 421 12.21 -6.71 -11.34
N PRO A 422 12.65 -7.08 -12.56
CA PRO A 422 11.98 -6.65 -13.79
C PRO A 422 10.53 -7.18 -13.84
N SER A 423 9.64 -6.49 -14.54
CA SER A 423 8.29 -7.02 -14.80
C SER A 423 8.39 -8.42 -15.41
N PRO A 424 7.67 -9.42 -14.88
CA PRO A 424 7.65 -10.73 -15.50
C PRO A 424 6.96 -10.68 -16.88
N LEU A 425 7.30 -11.63 -17.74
CA LEU A 425 6.69 -11.74 -19.06
C LEU A 425 5.32 -12.43 -18.96
N ASN A 426 4.21 -11.68 -19.05
CA ASN A 426 2.85 -12.20 -18.82
C ASN A 426 2.43 -13.37 -19.73
N PHE A 427 3.00 -13.50 -20.93
CA PHE A 427 2.77 -14.67 -21.79
C PHE A 427 3.25 -15.97 -21.15
N PHE A 428 4.35 -15.94 -20.39
CA PHE A 428 4.88 -17.11 -19.68
C PHE A 428 3.98 -17.55 -18.54
N LEU A 429 3.30 -16.61 -17.89
CA LEU A 429 2.41 -16.89 -16.77
C LEU A 429 1.23 -17.76 -17.24
N LYS A 430 0.61 -17.42 -18.38
CA LYS A 430 -0.46 -18.24 -18.98
C LYS A 430 0.02 -19.62 -19.44
N ALA A 431 1.23 -19.70 -20.01
CA ALA A 431 1.78 -20.96 -20.50
C ALA A 431 2.19 -21.93 -19.39
N ARG A 432 2.58 -21.41 -18.21
CA ARG A 432 3.10 -22.21 -17.09
C ARG A 432 2.14 -22.36 -15.92
N ALA A 433 1.04 -21.61 -15.88
CA ALA A 433 0.08 -21.60 -14.77
C ALA A 433 -0.34 -23.00 -14.33
N ASN A 434 -0.82 -23.84 -15.25
CA ASN A 434 -1.31 -25.20 -14.90
C ASN A 434 -0.21 -26.08 -14.28
N LYS A 435 1.00 -26.06 -14.85
CA LYS A 435 2.13 -26.84 -14.34
C LYS A 435 2.59 -26.31 -12.97
N LEU A 436 2.54 -25.00 -12.77
CA LEU A 436 2.93 -24.35 -11.54
C LEU A 436 1.93 -24.59 -10.41
N SER A 437 0.62 -24.51 -10.70
CA SER A 437 -0.46 -24.91 -9.79
C SER A 437 -0.24 -26.33 -9.28
N LEU A 438 0.02 -27.28 -10.19
CA LEU A 438 0.24 -28.68 -9.80
C LEU A 438 1.48 -28.83 -8.90
N ARG A 439 2.60 -28.17 -9.22
CA ARG A 439 3.81 -28.21 -8.39
C ARG A 439 3.59 -27.61 -7.00
N TRP A 440 2.80 -26.54 -6.92
CA TRP A 440 2.43 -25.91 -5.65
C TRP A 440 1.56 -26.83 -4.80
N GLU A 441 0.56 -27.50 -5.39
CA GLU A 441 -0.25 -28.49 -4.67
C GLU A 441 0.59 -29.65 -4.13
N ILE A 442 1.46 -30.23 -4.97
CA ILE A 442 2.38 -31.30 -4.54
C ILE A 442 3.27 -30.84 -3.39
N TYR A 443 3.81 -29.62 -3.48
CA TYR A 443 4.63 -29.05 -2.42
C TYR A 443 3.87 -28.94 -1.09
N LYS A 444 2.63 -28.43 -1.12
CA LYS A 444 1.78 -28.33 0.08
C LYS A 444 1.46 -29.69 0.68
N GLU A 445 1.21 -30.71 -0.14
CA GLU A 445 0.96 -32.08 0.33
C GLU A 445 2.19 -32.66 1.03
N ILE A 446 3.38 -32.48 0.46
CA ILE A 446 4.64 -32.94 1.06
C ILE A 446 4.89 -32.22 2.39
N LYS A 447 4.70 -30.90 2.43
CA LYS A 447 4.89 -30.09 3.64
C LYS A 447 3.95 -30.55 4.76
N ARG A 448 2.66 -30.74 4.46
CA ARG A 448 1.68 -31.28 5.42
C ARG A 448 2.02 -32.68 5.92
N ALA A 449 2.53 -33.54 5.05
CA ALA A 449 2.95 -34.89 5.44
C ALA A 449 4.22 -34.89 6.31
N GLY A 450 5.12 -33.92 6.09
CA GLY A 450 6.27 -33.67 6.96
C GLY A 450 5.86 -33.21 8.36
N ASP A 451 5.00 -32.19 8.44
CA ASP A 451 4.50 -31.65 9.70
C ASP A 451 3.73 -32.71 10.53
N ALA A 452 3.01 -33.62 9.87
CA ALA A 452 2.25 -34.70 10.53
C ALA A 452 3.13 -35.83 11.11
N ASN A 453 4.39 -35.95 10.70
CA ASN A 453 5.34 -36.94 11.24
C ASN A 453 6.19 -36.39 12.39
N GLU A 454 6.12 -35.09 12.67
CA GLU A 454 6.84 -34.41 13.78
C GLU A 454 5.95 -34.12 15.01
N VAL A 455 4.66 -34.48 14.96
CA VAL A 455 3.69 -34.45 16.08
C VAL A 455 3.53 -35.86 16.64
#